data_AF-A0A353VPH9-F1
#
_entry.id   AF-A0A353VPH9-F1
#
_cell.length_a   1.000
_cell.length_b   1.000
_cell.length_c   1.000
_cell.angle_alpha   90.00
_cell.angle_beta   90.00
_cell.angle_gamma   90.00
#
_symmetry.space_group_name_H-M   'P 1'
#
loop_
_entity.id
_entity.type
_entity.pdbx_description
1 polymer ?
#
loop_
_entity_poly.entity_id
_entity_poly.type
_entity_poly.pdbx_seq_one_letter_code
_entity_poly.pdbx_strand_id
1 'polypeptide(L)'
;RLDSGDLAYLSVKVRRILDNHGLTGCKIFATNSLDEYLISDLERQGACIDSYGVGDAIATSKAAPCFGNVYKLVQIDGRPVLKRSEDRIKLINPGFQITYRITKKDPDLGDIYKADVTCLRGDTLSQRIEAGETFTIYDEQDRYKYKIFQSGEYSWRPLQHQVIKDGERCAESHTLQEKKAFYNNTLSHFSPSERRLINPHYYKVDISDDLLNTKLEILDTLNKEIEAFSID
;
A
#
# COMPACT_ATOMS: atom_id res chain seq x y z
N ARG A 1 -16.68 -18.98 25.82
CA ARG A 1 -15.55 -18.08 25.48
C ARG A 1 -14.32 -18.59 26.20
N LEU A 2 -13.20 -18.74 25.49
CA LEU A 2 -11.88 -19.05 26.03
C LEU A 2 -11.08 -17.75 26.09
N ASP A 3 -10.50 -17.44 27.24
CA ASP A 3 -9.75 -16.18 27.45
C ASP A 3 -8.34 -16.39 28.04
N SER A 4 -7.91 -17.64 28.19
CA SER A 4 -6.67 -18.02 28.85
C SER A 4 -6.33 -19.48 28.57
N GLY A 5 -5.09 -19.87 28.90
CA GLY A 5 -4.57 -21.22 28.65
C GLY A 5 -4.20 -21.49 27.19
N ASP A 6 -3.93 -22.75 26.88
CA ASP A 6 -3.66 -23.21 25.51
C ASP A 6 -4.96 -23.23 24.70
N LEU A 7 -5.16 -22.21 23.88
CA LEU A 7 -6.41 -22.02 23.12
C LEU A 7 -6.65 -23.13 22.09
N ALA A 8 -5.60 -23.67 21.47
CA ALA A 8 -5.75 -24.76 20.50
C ALA A 8 -6.22 -26.04 21.20
N TYR A 9 -5.51 -26.44 22.26
CA TYR A 9 -5.88 -27.62 23.04
C TYR A 9 -7.28 -27.48 23.67
N LEU A 10 -7.55 -26.35 24.31
CA LEU A 10 -8.81 -26.12 25.02
C LEU A 10 -9.99 -26.05 24.04
N SER A 11 -9.84 -25.41 22.88
CA SER A 11 -10.92 -25.33 21.89
C SER A 11 -11.33 -26.72 21.39
N VAL A 12 -10.37 -27.60 21.10
CA VAL A 12 -10.64 -29.00 20.68
C VAL A 12 -11.36 -29.78 21.78
N LYS A 13 -10.91 -29.64 23.04
CA LYS A 13 -11.56 -30.32 24.17
C LYS A 13 -12.98 -29.83 24.40
N VAL A 14 -13.19 -28.52 24.39
CA VAL A 14 -14.51 -27.92 24.54
C VAL A 14 -15.42 -28.33 23.39
N ARG A 15 -14.92 -28.32 22.14
CA ARG A 15 -15.68 -28.78 20.97
C ARG A 15 -16.18 -30.21 21.16
N ARG A 16 -15.31 -31.13 21.57
CA ARG A 16 -15.69 -32.53 21.85
C ARG A 16 -16.74 -32.64 22.97
N ILE A 17 -16.62 -31.85 24.03
CA ILE A 17 -17.61 -31.85 25.12
C ILE A 17 -18.97 -31.39 24.61
N LEU A 18 -19.01 -30.29 23.85
CA LEU A 18 -20.24 -29.75 23.28
C LEU A 18 -20.89 -30.75 22.33
N ASP A 19 -20.11 -31.37 21.44
CA ASP A 19 -20.62 -32.30 20.43
C ASP A 19 -21.17 -33.59 21.07
N ASN A 20 -20.50 -34.11 22.10
CA ASN A 20 -20.99 -35.25 22.88
C ASN A 20 -22.36 -35.00 23.55
N HIS A 21 -22.74 -33.74 23.75
CA HIS A 21 -24.03 -33.33 24.30
C HIS A 21 -24.99 -32.80 23.22
N GLY A 22 -24.68 -33.02 21.94
CA GLY A 22 -25.51 -32.58 20.82
C GLY A 22 -25.47 -31.08 20.52
N LEU A 23 -24.57 -30.31 21.16
CA LEU A 23 -24.45 -28.85 21.02
C LEU A 23 -23.53 -28.44 19.86
N THR A 24 -23.67 -29.09 18.71
CA THR A 24 -22.79 -28.90 17.53
C THR A 24 -22.84 -27.48 16.96
N GLY A 25 -23.97 -26.77 17.13
CA GLY A 25 -24.11 -25.37 16.71
C GLY A 25 -23.55 -24.32 17.69
N CYS A 26 -23.15 -24.72 18.90
CA CYS A 26 -22.63 -23.79 19.91
C CYS A 26 -21.26 -23.27 19.48
N LYS A 27 -21.10 -21.94 19.40
CA LYS A 27 -19.90 -21.27 18.91
C LYS A 27 -18.83 -21.09 19.99
N ILE A 28 -17.57 -21.32 19.65
CA ILE A 28 -16.42 -21.11 20.52
C ILE A 28 -15.74 -19.79 20.16
N PHE A 29 -15.85 -18.83 21.06
CA PHE A 29 -15.14 -17.55 20.97
C PHE A 29 -13.81 -17.63 21.71
N ALA A 30 -12.73 -17.14 21.10
CA ALA A 30 -11.44 -16.98 21.75
C ALA A 30 -11.04 -15.50 21.84
N THR A 31 -10.50 -15.13 22.98
CA THR A 31 -9.85 -13.85 23.26
C THR A 31 -8.55 -14.16 24.00
N ASN A 32 -7.55 -13.26 23.97
CA ASN A 32 -6.34 -13.22 24.82
C ASN A 32 -5.11 -12.88 23.98
N SER A 33 -4.68 -11.61 23.99
CA SER A 33 -3.47 -11.13 23.30
C SER A 33 -3.26 -11.72 21.89
N LEU A 34 -4.36 -11.81 21.14
CA LEU A 34 -4.37 -12.37 19.79
C LEU A 34 -3.81 -11.34 18.80
N ASP A 35 -3.03 -11.82 17.85
CA ASP A 35 -2.59 -11.10 16.67
C ASP A 35 -2.71 -12.01 15.44
N GLU A 36 -2.40 -11.50 14.26
CA GLU A 36 -2.50 -12.24 12.99
C GLU A 36 -1.60 -13.48 12.94
N TYR A 37 -0.48 -13.50 13.67
CA TYR A 37 0.47 -14.61 13.69
C TYR A 37 -0.01 -15.72 14.61
N LEU A 38 -0.45 -15.38 15.83
CA LEU A 38 -1.02 -16.34 16.77
C LEU A 38 -2.31 -16.94 16.23
N ILE A 39 -3.19 -16.13 15.62
CA ILE A 39 -4.39 -16.65 14.95
C ILE A 39 -4.00 -17.63 13.84
N SER A 40 -3.03 -17.27 12.99
CA SER A 40 -2.57 -18.16 11.92
C SER A 40 -2.00 -19.49 12.46
N ASP A 41 -1.33 -19.46 13.60
CA ASP A 41 -0.77 -20.65 14.24
C ASP A 41 -1.86 -21.54 14.87
N LEU A 42 -2.83 -20.94 15.56
CA LEU A 42 -4.01 -21.64 16.11
C LEU A 42 -4.80 -22.36 15.01
N GLU A 43 -5.03 -21.70 13.87
CA GLU A 43 -5.69 -22.30 12.71
C GLU A 43 -4.89 -23.50 12.16
N ARG A 44 -3.56 -23.37 12.04
CA ARG A 44 -2.68 -24.48 11.58
C ARG A 44 -2.69 -25.67 12.54
N GLN A 45 -2.83 -25.43 13.84
CA GLN A 45 -2.94 -26.48 14.85
C GLN A 45 -4.31 -27.17 14.85
N GLY A 46 -5.28 -26.68 14.06
CA GLY A 46 -6.64 -27.22 14.03
C GLY A 46 -7.49 -26.80 15.23
N ALA A 47 -7.24 -25.60 15.77
CA ALA A 47 -8.06 -25.05 16.83
C ALA A 47 -9.54 -24.98 16.40
N CYS A 48 -10.44 -25.42 17.28
CA CYS A 48 -11.89 -25.41 17.04
C CYS A 48 -12.49 -24.08 17.50
N ILE A 49 -12.02 -22.96 16.96
CA ILE A 49 -12.46 -21.60 17.32
C ILE A 49 -13.29 -21.02 16.18
N ASP A 50 -14.47 -20.49 16.49
CA ASP A 50 -15.37 -19.91 15.49
C ASP A 50 -15.19 -18.39 15.33
N SER A 51 -14.64 -17.72 16.34
CA SER A 51 -14.52 -16.27 16.35
C SER A 51 -13.40 -15.80 17.27
N TYR A 52 -12.60 -14.86 16.78
CA TYR A 52 -11.48 -14.26 17.50
C TYR A 52 -11.82 -12.82 17.91
N GLY A 53 -11.71 -12.52 19.19
CA GLY A 53 -11.76 -11.16 19.71
C GLY A 53 -10.34 -10.62 19.89
N VAL A 54 -9.96 -9.71 19.02
CA VAL A 54 -8.64 -9.06 19.02
C VAL A 54 -8.75 -7.67 19.62
N GLY A 55 -7.97 -7.39 20.65
CA GLY A 55 -8.01 -6.13 21.41
C GLY A 55 -6.81 -5.24 21.10
N ASP A 56 -5.79 -5.32 21.96
CA ASP A 56 -4.60 -4.47 21.96
C ASP A 56 -3.88 -4.45 20.61
N ALA A 57 -3.74 -5.60 19.95
CA ALA A 57 -3.04 -5.70 18.66
C ALA A 57 -3.63 -4.78 17.58
N ILE A 58 -4.96 -4.76 17.42
CA ILE A 58 -5.65 -3.88 16.45
C ILE A 58 -5.74 -2.46 16.99
N ALA A 59 -6.14 -2.28 18.26
CA ALA A 59 -6.40 -0.96 18.83
C ALA A 59 -5.16 -0.05 18.87
N THR A 60 -3.97 -0.64 18.99
CA THR A 60 -2.70 0.09 19.13
C THR A 60 -1.76 -0.08 17.95
N SER A 61 -2.14 -0.88 16.94
CA SER A 61 -1.22 -1.33 15.88
C SER A 61 0.10 -1.84 16.47
N LYS A 62 0.02 -2.82 17.38
CA LYS A 62 1.10 -3.21 18.32
C LYS A 62 2.47 -3.42 17.68
N ALA A 63 2.53 -3.98 16.47
CA ALA A 63 3.78 -4.21 15.74
C ALA A 63 4.37 -2.94 15.09
N ALA A 64 3.53 -1.97 14.74
CA ALA A 64 3.90 -0.73 14.07
C ALA A 64 2.97 0.42 14.52
N PRO A 65 3.12 0.93 15.76
CA PRO A 65 2.20 1.90 16.37
C PRO A 65 2.27 3.29 15.74
N CYS A 66 3.23 3.52 14.84
CA CYS A 66 3.44 4.77 14.14
C CYS A 66 3.56 4.52 12.63
N PHE A 67 2.68 5.13 11.85
CA PHE A 67 2.63 4.93 10.39
C PHE A 67 3.72 5.71 9.62
N GLY A 68 4.39 6.68 10.25
CA GLY A 68 5.56 7.34 9.66
C GLY A 68 5.29 8.36 8.55
N ASN A 69 4.04 8.77 8.32
CA ASN A 69 3.69 9.75 7.30
C ASN A 69 4.33 11.13 7.54
N VAL A 70 4.63 11.83 6.45
CA VAL A 70 5.15 13.19 6.46
C VAL A 70 4.37 14.09 5.51
N TYR A 71 4.25 15.37 5.86
CA TYR A 71 3.81 16.42 4.96
C TYR A 71 5.03 17.23 4.48
N LYS A 72 5.11 17.46 3.16
CA LYS A 72 6.27 18.08 2.52
C LYS A 72 5.82 19.02 1.41
N LEU A 73 6.44 20.19 1.37
CA LEU A 73 6.31 21.13 0.26
C LEU A 73 7.11 20.58 -0.93
N VAL A 74 6.46 20.47 -2.08
CA VAL A 74 7.06 19.91 -3.31
C VAL A 74 7.15 20.93 -4.44
N GLN A 75 6.41 22.04 -4.37
CA GLN A 75 6.41 23.08 -5.40
C GLN A 75 6.02 24.44 -4.80
N ILE A 76 6.65 25.51 -5.28
CA ILE A 76 6.34 26.92 -4.95
C ILE A 76 6.24 27.67 -6.28
N ASP A 77 5.13 28.38 -6.53
CA ASP A 77 4.94 29.22 -7.73
C ASP A 77 5.31 28.53 -9.05
N GLY A 78 4.94 27.26 -9.18
CA GLY A 78 5.26 26.44 -10.35
C GLY A 78 6.67 25.86 -10.39
N ARG A 79 7.56 26.27 -9.47
CA ARG A 79 8.92 25.75 -9.35
C ARG A 79 8.98 24.55 -8.40
N PRO A 80 9.42 23.36 -8.86
CA PRO A 80 9.64 22.21 -7.99
C PRO A 80 10.69 22.52 -6.90
N VAL A 81 10.44 22.06 -5.68
CA VAL A 81 11.36 22.20 -4.55
C VAL A 81 11.59 20.87 -3.86
N LEU A 82 12.76 20.72 -3.25
CA LEU A 82 13.19 19.50 -2.58
C LEU A 82 13.99 19.85 -1.33
N LYS A 83 13.78 19.10 -0.25
CA LYS A 83 14.65 19.14 0.93
C LYS A 83 15.72 18.06 0.81
N ARG A 84 17.00 18.47 0.78
CA ARG A 84 18.12 17.53 0.84
C ARG A 84 18.15 16.78 2.17
N SER A 85 18.54 15.51 2.12
CA SER A 85 18.80 14.65 3.27
C SER A 85 20.03 13.80 2.94
N GLU A 86 20.86 13.52 3.93
CA GLU A 86 21.99 12.59 3.80
C GLU A 86 21.50 11.15 3.55
N ASP A 87 20.33 10.83 4.09
CA ASP A 87 19.64 9.57 3.86
C ASP A 87 18.82 9.63 2.56
N ARG A 88 19.20 8.77 1.59
CA ARG A 88 18.55 8.68 0.28
C ARG A 88 17.07 8.33 0.38
N ILE A 89 16.65 7.54 1.36
CA ILE A 89 15.23 7.17 1.53
C ILE A 89 14.36 8.38 1.92
N LYS A 90 14.99 9.42 2.48
CA LYS A 90 14.32 10.67 2.88
C LYS A 90 14.36 11.75 1.80
N LEU A 91 14.93 11.45 0.62
CA LEU A 91 14.87 12.33 -0.54
C LEU A 91 13.48 12.26 -1.14
N ILE A 92 12.72 13.32 -0.91
CA ILE A 92 11.36 13.47 -1.41
C ILE A 92 11.36 13.66 -2.92
N ASN A 93 10.26 13.29 -3.58
CA ASN A 93 10.07 13.59 -4.99
C ASN A 93 9.55 15.05 -5.11
N PRO A 94 10.14 15.90 -5.97
CA PRO A 94 9.72 17.29 -6.13
C PRO A 94 8.57 17.44 -7.13
N GLY A 95 7.99 18.63 -7.19
CA GLY A 95 7.01 19.04 -8.20
C GLY A 95 5.58 18.56 -7.96
N PHE A 96 4.65 19.07 -8.78
CA PHE A 96 3.23 18.73 -8.68
C PHE A 96 2.93 17.36 -9.34
N GLN A 97 2.78 16.34 -8.50
CA GLN A 97 2.75 14.94 -8.92
C GLN A 97 1.35 14.35 -9.13
N ILE A 98 1.33 13.24 -9.85
CA ILE A 98 0.19 12.31 -9.99
C ILE A 98 0.72 10.88 -10.03
N THR A 99 -0.02 9.95 -9.43
CA THR A 99 0.30 8.52 -9.40
C THR A 99 -0.77 7.76 -10.14
N TYR A 100 -0.35 6.92 -11.08
CA TYR A 100 -1.24 6.03 -11.83
C TYR A 100 -1.06 4.60 -11.35
N ARG A 101 -2.17 3.94 -11.06
CA ARG A 101 -2.20 2.50 -10.87
C ARG A 101 -2.41 1.80 -12.19
N ILE A 102 -1.46 0.94 -12.55
CA ILE A 102 -1.49 0.15 -13.77
C ILE A 102 -2.05 -1.23 -13.47
N THR A 103 -3.08 -1.62 -14.21
CA THR A 103 -3.76 -2.90 -14.12
C THR A 103 -3.48 -3.71 -15.38
N LYS A 104 -3.22 -5.01 -15.24
CA LYS A 104 -3.18 -5.95 -16.37
C LYS A 104 -4.16 -7.08 -16.12
N LYS A 105 -4.69 -7.65 -17.20
CA LYS A 105 -5.49 -8.86 -17.14
C LYS A 105 -4.58 -10.08 -17.00
N ASP A 106 -4.79 -10.82 -15.93
CA ASP A 106 -4.21 -12.13 -15.68
C ASP A 106 -5.19 -13.22 -16.11
N PRO A 107 -4.72 -14.29 -16.78
CA PRO A 107 -5.60 -15.38 -17.21
C PRO A 107 -6.36 -16.05 -16.08
N ASP A 108 -5.74 -16.19 -14.90
CA ASP A 108 -6.29 -16.95 -13.78
C ASP A 108 -6.95 -16.04 -12.73
N LEU A 109 -6.38 -14.84 -12.52
CA LEU A 109 -6.79 -13.93 -11.45
C LEU A 109 -7.67 -12.78 -11.94
N GLY A 110 -7.86 -12.62 -13.26
CA GLY A 110 -8.59 -11.49 -13.83
C GLY A 110 -7.77 -10.20 -13.73
N ASP A 111 -8.42 -9.08 -13.45
CA ASP A 111 -7.72 -7.80 -13.35
C ASP A 111 -6.82 -7.76 -12.11
N ILE A 112 -5.54 -7.51 -12.30
CA ILE A 112 -4.56 -7.40 -11.22
C ILE A 112 -3.72 -6.15 -11.34
N TYR A 113 -3.42 -5.55 -10.19
CA TYR A 113 -2.55 -4.38 -10.11
C TYR A 113 -1.11 -4.81 -10.32
N LYS A 114 -0.39 -4.10 -11.19
CA LYS A 114 0.97 -4.48 -11.60
C LYS A 114 2.05 -3.46 -11.24
N ALA A 115 1.69 -2.20 -11.11
CA ALA A 115 2.58 -1.14 -10.65
C ALA A 115 1.77 0.11 -10.27
N ASP A 116 2.30 0.89 -9.33
CA ASP A 116 1.95 2.30 -9.18
C ASP A 116 3.11 3.15 -9.73
N VAL A 117 2.81 4.12 -10.59
CA VAL A 117 3.80 4.95 -11.29
C VAL A 117 3.54 6.42 -10.97
N THR A 118 4.51 7.09 -10.35
CA THR A 118 4.39 8.51 -9.99
C THR A 118 5.10 9.38 -11.01
N CYS A 119 4.36 10.32 -11.59
CA CYS A 119 4.81 11.23 -12.61
C CYS A 119 4.66 12.68 -12.12
N LEU A 120 5.35 13.62 -12.77
CA LEU A 120 4.93 15.02 -12.76
C LEU A 120 3.66 15.14 -13.62
N ARG A 121 2.70 15.97 -13.19
CA ARG A 121 1.47 16.16 -13.96
C ARG A 121 1.77 16.76 -15.32
N GLY A 122 1.41 16.03 -16.38
CA GLY A 122 1.62 16.46 -17.76
C GLY A 122 3.02 16.20 -18.30
N ASP A 123 3.86 15.45 -17.58
CA ASP A 123 5.15 14.99 -18.12
C ASP A 123 4.99 13.95 -19.24
N THR A 124 6.12 13.61 -19.88
CA THR A 124 6.15 12.69 -21.02
C THR A 124 5.51 11.33 -20.69
N LEU A 125 5.81 10.76 -19.53
CA LEU A 125 5.29 9.44 -19.16
C LEU A 125 3.79 9.46 -18.82
N SER A 126 3.33 10.48 -18.08
CA SER A 126 1.89 10.65 -17.76
C SER A 126 1.05 10.78 -19.03
N GLN A 127 1.50 11.59 -20.00
CA GLN A 127 0.80 11.74 -21.28
C GLN A 127 0.71 10.40 -22.04
N ARG A 128 1.79 9.59 -22.04
CA ARG A 128 1.80 8.27 -22.69
C ARG A 128 0.87 7.28 -22.00
N ILE A 129 0.88 7.25 -20.67
CA ILE A 129 -0.05 6.43 -19.88
C ILE A 129 -1.49 6.83 -20.23
N GLU A 130 -1.78 8.13 -20.22
CA GLU A 130 -3.12 8.66 -20.49
C GLU A 130 -3.61 8.39 -21.92
N ALA A 131 -2.69 8.43 -22.89
CA ALA A 131 -2.95 8.06 -24.28
C ALA A 131 -3.06 6.53 -24.50
N GLY A 132 -2.76 5.71 -23.49
CA GLY A 132 -2.77 4.25 -23.60
C GLY A 132 -1.63 3.68 -24.43
N GLU A 133 -0.56 4.45 -24.63
CA GLU A 133 0.58 4.07 -25.45
C GLU A 133 1.47 3.03 -24.76
N THR A 134 2.35 2.37 -25.52
CA THR A 134 3.39 1.54 -24.92
C THR A 134 4.33 2.41 -24.09
N PHE A 135 4.70 2.00 -22.88
CA PHE A 135 5.70 2.69 -22.06
C PHE A 135 6.55 1.69 -21.24
N THR A 136 7.65 2.19 -20.68
CA THR A 136 8.54 1.41 -19.81
C THR A 136 8.69 2.14 -18.48
N ILE A 137 8.70 1.39 -17.38
CA ILE A 137 9.05 1.90 -16.05
C ILE A 137 10.29 1.17 -15.54
N TYR A 138 11.10 1.89 -14.77
CA TYR A 138 12.36 1.43 -14.22
C TYR A 138 12.32 1.54 -12.70
N ASP A 139 12.93 0.57 -12.03
CA ASP A 139 13.27 0.75 -10.62
C ASP A 139 14.21 1.97 -10.46
N GLU A 140 13.94 2.79 -9.44
CA GLU A 140 14.65 4.06 -9.21
C GLU A 140 16.16 3.85 -8.94
N GLN A 141 16.55 2.70 -8.38
CA GLN A 141 17.92 2.43 -7.97
C GLN A 141 18.66 1.48 -8.93
N ASP A 142 17.93 0.57 -9.57
CA ASP A 142 18.49 -0.48 -10.41
C ASP A 142 17.77 -0.54 -11.76
N ARG A 143 18.30 0.20 -12.74
CA ARG A 143 17.66 0.32 -14.07
C ARG A 143 17.66 -0.99 -14.87
N TYR A 144 18.37 -2.04 -14.44
CA TYR A 144 18.21 -3.38 -15.03
C TYR A 144 16.86 -4.02 -14.67
N LYS A 145 16.21 -3.55 -13.61
CA LYS A 145 14.85 -3.94 -13.22
C LYS A 145 13.84 -3.00 -13.84
N TYR A 146 13.30 -3.40 -14.99
CA TYR A 146 12.30 -2.63 -15.72
C TYR A 146 11.09 -3.47 -16.12
N LYS A 147 10.02 -2.80 -16.53
CA LYS A 147 8.81 -3.43 -17.03
C LYS A 147 8.22 -2.63 -18.18
N ILE A 148 7.86 -3.33 -19.24
CA ILE A 148 7.21 -2.74 -20.41
C ILE A 148 5.71 -3.02 -20.34
N PHE A 149 4.91 -1.99 -20.56
CA PHE A 149 3.46 -2.07 -20.70
C PHE A 149 3.12 -1.74 -22.15
N GLN A 150 2.62 -2.72 -22.89
CA GLN A 150 2.28 -2.55 -24.31
C GLN A 150 0.90 -1.90 -24.46
N SER A 151 0.77 -1.04 -25.46
CA SER A 151 -0.51 -0.45 -25.85
C SER A 151 -1.60 -1.52 -26.00
N GLY A 152 -2.75 -1.31 -25.35
CA GLY A 152 -3.89 -2.23 -25.38
C GLY A 152 -3.81 -3.43 -24.42
N GLU A 153 -2.70 -3.65 -23.71
CA GLU A 153 -2.56 -4.77 -22.74
C GLU A 153 -2.78 -4.38 -21.28
N TYR A 154 -3.04 -3.10 -21.00
CA TYR A 154 -3.21 -2.58 -19.65
C TYR A 154 -4.34 -1.57 -19.60
N SER A 155 -4.84 -1.36 -18.39
CA SER A 155 -5.65 -0.19 -18.06
C SER A 155 -4.97 0.58 -16.94
N TRP A 156 -5.37 1.84 -16.76
CA TRP A 156 -4.79 2.72 -15.76
C TRP A 156 -5.89 3.52 -15.07
N ARG A 157 -5.61 3.93 -13.84
CA ARG A 157 -6.40 4.96 -13.15
C ARG A 157 -5.51 5.86 -12.30
N PRO A 158 -5.80 7.17 -12.21
CA PRO A 158 -5.11 8.02 -11.25
C PRO A 158 -5.53 7.63 -9.82
N LEU A 159 -4.60 7.73 -8.87
CA LEU A 159 -4.89 7.48 -7.45
C LEU A 159 -5.31 8.75 -6.70
N GLN A 160 -4.81 9.91 -7.11
CA GLN A 160 -5.21 11.19 -6.55
C GLN A 160 -6.43 11.75 -7.30
N HIS A 161 -7.49 12.06 -6.55
CA HIS A 161 -8.69 12.74 -7.05
C HIS A 161 -8.90 14.05 -6.28
N GLN A 162 -9.44 15.07 -6.94
CA GLN A 162 -9.70 16.35 -6.28
C GLN A 162 -10.87 16.21 -5.30
N VAL A 163 -10.59 16.40 -4.01
CA VAL A 163 -11.61 16.31 -2.93
C VAL A 163 -12.12 17.68 -2.53
N ILE A 164 -11.24 18.68 -2.58
CA ILE A 164 -11.52 20.08 -2.22
C ILE A 164 -11.05 20.96 -3.39
N LYS A 165 -11.88 21.91 -3.79
CA LYS A 165 -11.57 22.95 -4.78
C LYS A 165 -12.05 24.29 -4.21
N ASP A 166 -11.16 25.29 -4.20
CA ASP A 166 -11.47 26.65 -3.73
C ASP A 166 -12.08 26.70 -2.32
N GLY A 167 -11.64 25.80 -1.42
CA GLY A 167 -12.13 25.69 -0.05
C GLY A 167 -13.41 24.86 0.12
N GLU A 168 -14.04 24.45 -0.98
CA GLU A 168 -15.29 23.67 -0.96
C GLU A 168 -15.06 22.21 -1.31
N ARG A 169 -15.78 21.31 -0.64
CA ARG A 169 -15.71 19.87 -0.92
C ARG A 169 -16.45 19.56 -2.23
N CYS A 170 -15.74 18.97 -3.19
CA CYS A 170 -16.28 18.62 -4.51
C CYS A 170 -16.35 17.11 -4.78
N ALA A 171 -15.75 16.26 -3.94
CA ALA A 171 -15.86 14.80 -4.09
C ALA A 171 -17.16 14.24 -3.51
N GLU A 172 -17.60 13.11 -4.06
CA GLU A 172 -18.75 12.36 -3.54
C GLU A 172 -18.49 11.85 -2.11
N SER A 173 -19.56 11.70 -1.33
CA SER A 173 -19.49 11.06 -0.02
C SER A 173 -19.79 9.57 -0.17
N HIS A 174 -19.09 8.73 0.59
CA HIS A 174 -19.28 7.28 0.58
C HIS A 174 -19.64 6.78 1.96
N THR A 175 -20.63 5.88 2.01
CA THR A 175 -21.04 5.11 3.18
C THR A 175 -19.93 4.16 3.65
N LEU A 176 -20.06 3.65 4.86
CA LEU A 176 -19.12 2.66 5.39
C LEU A 176 -19.13 1.36 4.57
N GLN A 177 -20.30 0.96 4.09
CA GLN A 177 -20.50 -0.23 3.27
C GLN A 177 -19.79 -0.10 1.91
N GLU A 178 -19.90 1.06 1.26
CA GLU A 178 -19.19 1.35 0.01
C GLU A 178 -17.68 1.37 0.23
N LYS A 179 -17.18 1.97 1.32
CA LYS A 179 -15.75 1.96 1.68
C LYS A 179 -15.25 0.53 1.92
N LYS A 180 -16.03 -0.32 2.59
CA LYS A 180 -15.70 -1.74 2.80
C LYS A 180 -15.69 -2.52 1.49
N ALA A 181 -16.67 -2.29 0.62
CA ALA A 181 -16.73 -2.91 -0.69
C ALA A 181 -15.54 -2.49 -1.56
N PHE A 182 -15.19 -1.21 -1.55
CA PHE A 182 -14.00 -0.68 -2.22
C PHE A 182 -12.70 -1.29 -1.70
N TYR A 183 -12.55 -1.43 -0.38
CA TYR A 183 -11.38 -2.10 0.22
C TYR A 183 -11.27 -3.56 -0.24
N ASN A 184 -12.36 -4.33 -0.14
CA ASN A 184 -12.37 -5.74 -0.53
C ASN A 184 -12.09 -5.92 -2.03
N ASN A 185 -12.68 -5.08 -2.87
CA ASN A 185 -12.42 -5.07 -4.30
C ASN A 185 -10.96 -4.69 -4.57
N THR A 186 -10.44 -3.62 -3.96
CA THR A 186 -9.03 -3.21 -4.12
C THR A 186 -8.07 -4.34 -3.72
N LEU A 187 -8.33 -5.00 -2.59
CA LEU A 187 -7.52 -6.11 -2.09
C LEU A 187 -7.54 -7.31 -3.05
N SER A 188 -8.65 -7.61 -3.72
CA SER A 188 -8.74 -8.76 -4.63
C SER A 188 -7.88 -8.63 -5.88
N HIS A 189 -7.48 -7.42 -6.27
CA HIS A 189 -6.61 -7.17 -7.42
C HIS A 189 -5.11 -7.35 -7.10
N PHE A 190 -4.75 -7.60 -5.84
CA PHE A 190 -3.37 -7.96 -5.47
C PHE A 190 -3.19 -9.48 -5.45
N SER A 191 -2.06 -9.95 -5.96
CA SER A 191 -1.74 -11.37 -5.99
C SER A 191 -1.66 -11.96 -4.58
N PRO A 192 -1.90 -13.27 -4.40
CA PRO A 192 -1.71 -13.93 -3.11
C PRO A 192 -0.30 -13.72 -2.52
N SER A 193 0.72 -13.58 -3.39
CA SER A 193 2.11 -13.36 -2.96
C SER A 193 2.36 -11.97 -2.39
N GLU A 194 1.62 -10.96 -2.83
CA GLU A 194 1.68 -9.58 -2.32
C GLU A 194 0.84 -9.42 -1.05
N ARG A 195 -0.21 -10.25 -0.89
CA ARG A 195 -1.12 -10.22 0.28
C ARG A 195 -0.66 -11.02 1.49
N ARG A 196 0.39 -11.84 1.37
CA ARG A 196 0.87 -12.68 2.49
C ARG A 196 1.58 -11.84 3.55
N LEU A 197 1.42 -12.24 4.81
CA LEU A 197 2.00 -11.52 5.96
C LEU A 197 3.52 -11.70 6.08
N ILE A 198 4.03 -12.87 5.68
CA ILE A 198 5.44 -13.24 5.85
C ILE A 198 6.14 -13.11 4.49
N ASN A 199 7.16 -12.24 4.45
CA ASN A 199 7.99 -11.98 3.27
C ASN A 199 7.14 -11.69 2.01
N PRO A 200 6.20 -10.73 2.02
CA PRO A 200 5.38 -10.42 0.84
C PRO A 200 6.25 -10.11 -0.38
N HIS A 201 5.77 -10.48 -1.56
CA HIS A 201 6.37 -9.99 -2.80
C HIS A 201 6.20 -8.48 -2.86
N TYR A 202 7.30 -7.76 -3.16
CA TYR A 202 7.27 -6.31 -3.21
C TYR A 202 6.40 -5.83 -4.39
N TYR A 203 5.43 -4.95 -4.09
CA TYR A 203 4.61 -4.33 -5.11
C TYR A 203 5.40 -3.20 -5.78
N LYS A 204 5.41 -3.19 -7.12
CA LYS A 204 6.24 -2.23 -7.87
C LYS A 204 5.69 -0.82 -7.75
N VAL A 205 6.54 0.09 -7.25
CA VAL A 205 6.26 1.53 -7.16
C VAL A 205 7.45 2.27 -7.74
N ASP A 206 7.25 2.95 -8.87
CA ASP A 206 8.32 3.64 -9.58
C ASP A 206 7.94 5.10 -9.88
N ILE A 207 8.91 5.86 -10.39
CA ILE A 207 8.75 7.24 -10.84
C ILE A 207 9.06 7.40 -12.34
N SER A 208 8.51 8.44 -12.97
CA SER A 208 8.86 8.81 -14.35
C SER A 208 10.31 9.28 -14.46
N ASP A 209 10.88 9.17 -15.67
CA ASP A 209 12.21 9.71 -15.97
C ASP A 209 12.24 11.23 -15.81
N ASP A 210 11.19 11.94 -16.22
CA ASP A 210 11.05 13.39 -16.05
C ASP A 210 11.09 13.79 -14.56
N LEU A 211 10.41 13.02 -13.69
CA LEU A 211 10.43 13.25 -12.24
C LEU A 211 11.80 12.94 -11.63
N LEU A 212 12.43 11.83 -12.04
CA LEU A 212 13.78 11.48 -11.59
C LEU A 212 14.81 12.55 -12.00
N ASN A 213 14.77 12.99 -13.26
CA ASN A 213 15.67 14.02 -13.77
C ASN A 213 15.49 15.33 -13.00
N THR A 214 14.23 15.76 -12.78
CA THR A 214 13.92 16.95 -11.96
C THR A 214 14.51 16.83 -10.55
N LYS A 215 14.37 15.65 -9.92
CA LYS A 215 14.94 15.37 -8.59
C LYS A 215 16.46 15.51 -8.59
N LEU A 216 17.14 14.91 -9.57
CA LEU A 216 18.59 14.92 -9.67
C LEU A 216 19.15 16.31 -9.99
N GLU A 217 18.49 17.08 -10.86
CA GLU A 217 18.89 18.46 -11.20
C GLU A 217 18.81 19.40 -9.99
N ILE A 218 17.75 19.29 -9.18
CA ILE A 218 17.63 20.09 -7.95
C ILE A 218 18.72 19.70 -6.96
N LEU A 219 19.01 18.40 -6.82
CA LEU A 219 20.07 17.93 -5.92
C LEU A 219 21.45 18.40 -6.35
N ASP A 220 21.77 18.34 -7.64
CA ASP A 220 23.03 18.86 -8.20
C ASP A 220 23.16 20.37 -7.94
N THR A 221 22.08 21.13 -8.17
CA THR A 221 22.03 22.57 -7.89
C THR A 221 22.29 22.86 -6.41
N LEU A 222 21.59 22.17 -5.50
CA LEU A 222 21.76 22.35 -4.06
C LEU A 222 23.18 22.01 -3.60
N ASN A 223 23.81 20.98 -4.19
CA ASN A 223 25.18 20.62 -3.85
C ASN A 223 26.16 21.72 -4.26
N LYS A 224 26.03 22.26 -5.48
CA LYS A 224 26.86 23.36 -5.97
C LYS A 224 26.68 24.63 -5.13
N GLU A 225 25.45 24.98 -4.78
CA GLU A 225 25.16 26.14 -3.93
C GLU A 225 25.78 26.01 -2.54
N ILE A 226 25.71 24.82 -1.93
CA ILE A 226 26.29 24.55 -0.62
C ILE A 226 27.82 24.57 -0.65
N GLU A 227 28.43 24.02 -1.70
CA GLU A 227 29.90 24.05 -1.89
C GLU A 227 30.42 25.47 -2.11
N ALA A 228 29.65 26.31 -2.80
CA ALA A 228 29.97 27.72 -3.04
C ALA A 228 29.64 28.63 -1.84
N PHE A 229 28.87 28.16 -0.87
CA PHE A 229 28.45 28.95 0.27
C PHE A 229 29.63 29.20 1.23
N SER A 230 30.00 30.47 1.39
CA SER A 230 30.94 30.93 2.42
C SER A 230 30.21 31.89 3.36
N ILE A 231 30.59 31.85 4.64
CA ILE A 231 30.14 32.82 5.64
C ILE A 231 31.30 33.80 5.77
N ASP A 232 31.04 35.07 5.44
CA ASP A 232 31.96 36.19 5.70
C ASP A 232 32.20 36.37 7.21
#